data_AF-A0A0Q4G1W6-F1
#
_entry.id   AF-A0A0Q4G1W6-F1
#
_cell.length_a   1.000
_cell.length_b   1.000
_cell.length_c   1.000
_cell.angle_alpha   90.00
_cell.angle_beta   90.00
_cell.angle_gamma   90.00
#
_symmetry.space_group_name_H-M   'P 1'
#
loop_
_entity.id
_entity.type
_entity.pdbx_description
1 polymer ?
#
loop_
_entity_poly.entity_id
_entity_poly.type
_entity_poly.pdbx_seq_one_letter_code
_entity_poly.pdbx_strand_id
1 'polypeptide(L)'
;MARCEVRALDEHMLLSGGASTTLEADIDDIPLTDLALWITKHNEYSSLEAQTAVHDSAADSGNALQPRFLGNKNERIRWLKERVFYRMPPFIRPLAYYIYRYFILLGFLDGKAGFIFHFLHGFWYRFLVDAKLVETRWRNADRSALPAETSRRLR
;
A
#
# COMPACT_ATOMS: atom_id res chain seq x y z
N MET A 1 10.52 -12.19 -22.67
CA MET A 1 9.58 -12.80 -21.71
C MET A 1 9.49 -11.89 -20.49
N ALA A 2 8.27 -11.65 -20.00
CA ALA A 2 8.02 -10.91 -18.76
C ALA A 2 7.34 -11.85 -17.76
N ARG A 3 7.55 -11.60 -16.46
CA ARG A 3 6.93 -12.33 -15.35
C ARG A 3 6.30 -11.34 -14.38
N CYS A 4 5.21 -11.74 -13.73
CA CYS A 4 4.61 -10.92 -12.66
C CYS A 4 5.33 -11.16 -11.33
N GLU A 5 5.53 -10.10 -10.54
CA GLU A 5 5.99 -10.20 -9.15
C GLU A 5 4.93 -10.93 -8.32
N VAL A 6 5.34 -11.88 -7.47
CA VAL A 6 4.41 -12.59 -6.58
C VAL A 6 4.13 -11.69 -5.37
N ARG A 7 3.05 -10.91 -5.44
CA ARG A 7 2.68 -9.95 -4.40
C ARG A 7 1.17 -9.84 -4.27
N ALA A 8 0.65 -9.63 -3.06
CA ALA A 8 -0.80 -9.57 -2.84
C ALA A 8 -1.47 -8.31 -3.41
N LEU A 9 -0.71 -7.23 -3.62
CA LEU A 9 -1.19 -5.96 -4.15
C LEU A 9 -0.02 -5.18 -4.77
N ASP A 10 -0.30 -4.36 -5.79
CA ASP A 10 0.68 -3.56 -6.54
C ASP A 10 1.78 -4.44 -7.20
N GLU A 11 1.36 -5.49 -7.91
CA GLU A 11 2.27 -6.37 -8.63
C GLU A 11 2.98 -5.63 -9.78
N HIS A 12 4.28 -5.87 -9.94
CA HIS A 12 5.05 -5.33 -11.06
C HIS A 12 5.36 -6.40 -12.11
N MET A 13 5.28 -6.02 -13.38
CA MET A 13 5.79 -6.85 -14.48
C MET A 13 7.30 -6.66 -14.61
N LEU A 14 8.05 -7.75 -14.38
CA LEU A 14 9.51 -7.79 -14.49
C LEU A 14 9.89 -8.42 -15.84
N LEU A 15 10.66 -7.70 -16.66
CA LEU A 15 11.23 -8.27 -17.88
C LEU A 15 12.41 -9.18 -17.54
N SER A 16 12.32 -10.44 -17.95
CA SER A 16 13.43 -11.41 -17.91
C SER A 16 14.29 -11.35 -19.18
N GLY A 17 13.79 -10.72 -20.25
CA GLY A 17 14.49 -10.54 -21.52
C GLY A 17 13.57 -9.93 -22.60
N GLY A 18 14.17 -9.31 -23.61
CA GLY A 18 13.48 -8.49 -24.62
C GLY A 18 13.52 -6.99 -24.26
N ALA A 19 12.82 -6.16 -25.03
CA ALA A 19 12.71 -4.72 -24.81
C ALA A 19 11.26 -4.32 -24.50
N SER A 20 11.08 -3.35 -23.61
CA SER A 20 9.82 -2.62 -23.45
C SER A 20 9.84 -1.39 -24.35
N THR A 21 8.69 -1.03 -24.92
CA THR A 21 8.49 0.27 -25.56
C THR A 21 7.56 1.13 -24.71
N THR A 22 7.58 2.44 -24.95
CA THR A 22 6.63 3.37 -24.35
C THR A 22 5.46 3.55 -25.30
N LEU A 23 4.23 3.47 -24.78
CA LEU A 23 3.04 3.82 -25.53
C LEU A 23 2.94 5.35 -25.59
N GLU A 24 2.89 5.92 -26.80
CA GLU A 24 2.70 7.36 -27.04
C GLU A 24 1.20 7.73 -27.04
N ALA A 25 0.45 7.15 -26.12
CA ALA A 25 -0.97 7.43 -25.93
C ALA A 25 -1.32 7.31 -24.45
N ASP A 26 -2.31 8.08 -24.03
CA ASP A 26 -2.83 8.02 -22.68
C ASP A 26 -3.79 6.83 -22.51
N ILE A 27 -3.81 6.28 -21.30
CA ILE A 27 -4.76 5.25 -20.89
C ILE A 27 -5.67 5.88 -19.85
N ASP A 28 -6.92 6.13 -20.24
CA ASP A 28 -7.96 6.61 -19.33
C ASP A 28 -8.70 5.42 -18.71
N ASP A 29 -8.44 5.15 -17.44
CA ASP A 29 -9.26 4.25 -16.65
C ASP A 29 -10.44 5.02 -16.06
N ILE A 30 -11.62 4.86 -16.66
CA ILE A 30 -12.86 5.49 -16.21
C ILE A 30 -13.62 4.47 -15.35
N PRO A 31 -13.52 4.53 -14.01
CA PRO A 31 -14.21 3.61 -13.15
C PRO A 31 -15.73 3.86 -13.24
N LEU A 32 -16.46 2.89 -13.80
CA LEU A 32 -17.93 2.88 -13.83
C LEU A 32 -18.54 2.46 -12.48
N THR A 33 -17.81 2.66 -11.38
CA THR A 33 -18.18 2.14 -10.06
C THR A 33 -18.63 3.27 -9.14
N ASP A 34 -19.69 3.02 -8.37
CA ASP A 34 -20.14 3.95 -7.34
C ASP A 34 -19.15 4.04 -6.16
N LEU A 35 -19.43 4.99 -5.26
CA LEU A 35 -18.61 5.22 -4.08
C LEU A 35 -18.62 4.02 -3.10
N ALA A 36 -19.72 3.28 -3.00
CA ALA A 36 -19.83 2.17 -2.08
C ALA A 36 -18.90 1.01 -2.50
N LEU A 37 -18.90 0.68 -3.78
CA LEU A 37 -18.00 -0.32 -4.35
C LEU A 37 -16.55 0.14 -4.26
N TRP A 38 -16.28 1.43 -4.49
CA TRP A 38 -14.94 2.00 -4.30
C TRP A 38 -14.45 1.82 -2.86
N ILE A 39 -15.29 2.14 -1.87
CA ILE A 39 -14.98 1.97 -0.43
C ILE A 39 -14.71 0.51 -0.09
N THR A 40 -15.55 -0.43 -0.57
CA THR A 40 -15.37 -1.86 -0.33
C THR A 40 -14.03 -2.35 -0.86
N LYS A 41 -13.68 -2.00 -2.10
CA LYS A 41 -12.38 -2.37 -2.69
C LYS A 41 -11.21 -1.81 -1.88
N HIS A 42 -11.27 -0.54 -1.46
CA HIS A 42 -10.20 0.06 -0.66
C HIS A 42 -10.10 -0.53 0.75
N ASN A 43 -11.21 -0.98 1.31
CA ASN A 43 -11.20 -1.74 2.55
C ASN A 43 -10.49 -3.10 2.33
N GLU A 44 -10.77 -3.82 1.25
CA GLU A 44 -10.07 -5.07 0.92
C GLU A 44 -8.57 -4.84 0.68
N TYR A 45 -8.22 -3.84 -0.12
CA TYR A 45 -6.82 -3.48 -0.40
C TYR A 45 -6.06 -3.09 0.87
N SER A 46 -6.69 -2.37 1.80
CA SER A 46 -6.02 -2.02 3.06
C SER A 46 -5.77 -3.25 3.95
N SER A 47 -6.61 -4.28 3.86
CA SER A 47 -6.34 -5.57 4.50
C SER A 47 -5.14 -6.26 3.87
N LEU A 48 -5.07 -6.31 2.54
CA LEU A 48 -3.94 -6.92 1.81
C LEU A 48 -2.62 -6.18 2.05
N GLU A 49 -2.64 -4.84 2.06
CA GLU A 49 -1.47 -4.03 2.40
C GLU A 49 -0.99 -4.28 3.84
N ALA A 50 -1.92 -4.33 4.81
CA ALA A 50 -1.56 -4.60 6.20
C ALA A 50 -0.93 -6.00 6.35
N GLN A 51 -1.50 -7.02 5.71
CA GLN A 51 -0.94 -8.39 5.70
C GLN A 51 0.45 -8.42 5.06
N THR A 52 0.60 -7.74 3.92
CA THR A 52 1.87 -7.66 3.20
C THR A 52 2.94 -6.96 4.04
N ALA A 53 2.59 -5.86 4.74
CA ALA A 53 3.54 -5.17 5.60
C ALA A 53 4.00 -6.02 6.80
N VAL A 54 3.14 -6.88 7.35
CA VAL A 54 3.54 -7.85 8.38
C VAL A 54 4.46 -8.94 7.81
N HIS A 55 4.15 -9.47 6.63
CA HIS A 55 4.89 -10.57 6.00
C HIS A 55 6.24 -10.12 5.42
N ASP A 56 6.29 -8.98 4.73
CA ASP A 56 7.52 -8.39 4.16
C ASP A 56 8.53 -8.01 5.25
N SER A 57 8.07 -7.74 6.48
CA SER A 57 8.94 -7.55 7.65
C SER A 57 9.62 -8.85 8.10
N ALA A 58 9.08 -10.01 7.72
CA ALA A 58 9.52 -11.33 8.15
C ALA A 58 10.24 -12.14 7.04
N ALA A 59 10.06 -11.79 5.77
CA ALA A 59 10.60 -12.52 4.63
C ALA A 59 11.57 -11.66 3.81
N ASP A 60 12.87 -11.95 3.97
CA ASP A 60 13.93 -11.54 3.05
C ASP A 60 13.75 -12.31 1.73
N SER A 61 12.82 -11.84 0.90
CA SER A 61 12.41 -12.52 -0.32
C SER A 61 13.27 -12.02 -1.48
N GLY A 62 14.31 -12.80 -1.82
CA GLY A 62 15.25 -12.55 -2.93
C GLY A 62 14.64 -12.44 -4.33
N ASN A 63 13.31 -12.43 -4.47
CA ASN A 63 12.55 -12.27 -5.72
C ASN A 63 11.81 -10.93 -5.84
N ALA A 64 11.85 -10.07 -4.82
CA ALA A 64 11.16 -8.79 -4.84
C ALA A 64 12.01 -7.67 -5.50
N LEU A 65 11.34 -6.67 -6.10
CA LEU A 65 12.01 -5.48 -6.64
C LEU A 65 12.84 -4.81 -5.54
N GLN A 66 14.15 -4.63 -5.76
CA GLN A 66 15.04 -4.12 -4.71
C GLN A 66 14.85 -2.60 -4.51
N PRO A 67 14.70 -2.11 -3.26
CA PRO A 67 14.55 -0.68 -2.99
C PRO A 67 15.87 0.05 -3.25
N ARG A 68 16.02 0.69 -4.41
CA ARG A 68 17.22 1.46 -4.79
C ARG A 68 16.88 2.93 -5.02
N PHE A 69 17.54 3.82 -4.29
CA PHE A 69 17.33 5.28 -4.42
C PHE A 69 17.79 5.84 -5.78
N LEU A 70 18.86 5.28 -6.34
CA LEU A 70 19.37 5.61 -7.68
C LEU A 70 18.86 4.61 -8.74
N GLY A 71 17.79 3.89 -8.41
CA GLY A 71 17.18 2.88 -9.25
C GLY A 71 16.21 3.43 -10.29
N ASN A 72 15.50 2.52 -10.95
CA ASN A 72 14.37 2.88 -11.82
C ASN A 72 13.19 3.49 -11.00
N LYS A 73 12.18 4.04 -11.68
CA LYS A 73 11.02 4.69 -11.03
C LYS A 73 10.37 3.81 -9.96
N ASN A 74 10.17 2.52 -10.24
CA ASN A 74 9.51 1.59 -9.33
C ASN A 74 10.40 1.30 -8.10
N GLU A 75 11.71 1.13 -8.31
CA GLU A 75 12.70 0.93 -7.23
C GLU A 75 12.76 2.15 -6.30
N ARG A 76 12.68 3.36 -6.86
CA ARG A 76 12.67 4.62 -6.10
C ARG A 76 11.40 4.81 -5.28
N ILE A 77 10.24 4.53 -5.87
CA ILE A 77 8.95 4.59 -5.16
C ILE A 77 8.95 3.58 -4.01
N ARG A 78 9.44 2.37 -4.25
CA ARG A 78 9.56 1.34 -3.21
C ARG A 78 10.52 1.75 -2.10
N TRP A 79 11.69 2.28 -2.45
CA TRP A 79 12.64 2.81 -1.47
C TRP A 79 12.01 3.91 -0.61
N LEU A 80 11.26 4.84 -1.20
CA LEU A 80 10.58 5.89 -0.45
C LEU A 80 9.51 5.31 0.49
N LYS A 81 8.72 4.35 0.01
CA LYS A 81 7.68 3.67 0.79
C LYS A 81 8.30 2.96 2.00
N GLU A 82 9.35 2.18 1.80
CA GLU A 82 9.97 1.37 2.87
C GLU A 82 10.85 2.19 3.81
N ARG A 83 11.71 3.07 3.27
CA ARG A 83 12.74 3.76 4.07
C ARG A 83 12.27 5.07 4.70
N VAL A 84 11.21 5.67 4.17
CA VAL A 84 10.67 6.95 4.67
C VAL A 84 9.25 6.76 5.18
N PHE A 85 8.33 6.29 4.34
CA PHE A 85 6.91 6.25 4.69
C PHE A 85 6.60 5.30 5.85
N TYR A 86 7.08 4.07 5.81
CA TYR A 86 6.84 3.10 6.90
C TYR A 86 7.66 3.35 8.17
N ARG A 87 8.72 4.18 8.10
CA ARG A 87 9.48 4.61 9.30
C ARG A 87 8.81 5.72 10.09
N MET A 88 7.89 6.46 9.48
CA MET A 88 7.10 7.46 10.20
C MET A 88 6.17 6.80 11.23
N PRO A 89 5.83 7.51 12.32
CA PRO A 89 4.88 7.00 13.29
C PRO A 89 3.55 6.61 12.63
N PRO A 90 2.92 5.51 13.07
CA PRO A 90 1.57 5.15 12.64
C PRO A 90 0.61 6.32 12.83
N PHE A 91 -0.38 6.45 11.95
CA PHE A 91 -1.41 7.50 11.93
C PHE A 91 -0.92 8.93 11.65
N ILE A 92 0.37 9.23 11.83
CA ILE A 92 0.97 10.50 11.39
C ILE A 92 1.27 10.45 9.89
N ARG A 93 1.74 9.30 9.38
CA ARG A 93 2.07 9.13 7.96
C ARG A 93 0.88 9.36 7.00
N PRO A 94 -0.36 8.90 7.26
CA PRO A 94 -1.51 9.19 6.38
C PRO A 94 -1.85 10.67 6.38
N LEU A 95 -1.76 11.33 7.55
CA LEU A 95 -2.02 12.76 7.68
C LEU A 95 -0.98 13.58 6.92
N ALA A 96 0.30 13.30 7.11
CA ALA A 96 1.38 13.97 6.39
C ALA A 96 1.25 13.78 4.87
N TYR A 97 0.89 12.57 4.42
CA TYR A 97 0.65 12.28 3.02
C TYR A 97 -0.54 13.05 2.44
N TYR A 98 -1.64 13.15 3.20
CA TYR A 98 -2.79 13.97 2.81
C TYR A 98 -2.44 15.46 2.72
N ILE A 99 -1.75 16.01 3.72
CA ILE A 99 -1.33 17.42 3.71
C ILE A 99 -0.45 17.70 2.49
N TYR A 100 0.52 16.82 2.23
CA TYR A 100 1.40 16.94 1.07
C TYR A 100 0.61 16.94 -0.24
N ARG A 101 -0.28 15.96 -0.46
CA ARG A 101 -1.04 15.88 -1.72
C ARG A 101 -2.07 17.00 -1.87
N TYR A 102 -2.74 17.38 -0.80
CA TYR A 102 -3.83 18.34 -0.88
C TYR A 102 -3.31 19.79 -0.97
N PHE A 103 -2.33 20.17 -0.14
CA PHE A 103 -1.84 21.55 -0.09
C PHE A 103 -0.59 21.78 -0.95
N ILE A 104 0.39 20.88 -0.91
CA ILE A 104 1.67 21.08 -1.62
C ILE A 104 1.55 20.75 -3.11
N LEU A 105 0.84 19.68 -3.45
CA LEU A 105 0.53 19.33 -4.85
C LEU A 105 -0.72 20.02 -5.39
N LEU A 106 -1.23 21.03 -4.68
CA LEU A 106 -2.36 21.86 -5.11
C LEU A 106 -3.66 21.08 -5.41
N GLY A 107 -3.87 19.92 -4.78
CA GLY A 107 -5.09 19.12 -4.93
C GLY A 107 -6.39 19.82 -4.49
N PHE A 108 -6.28 20.95 -3.79
CA PHE A 108 -7.43 21.81 -3.49
C PHE A 108 -8.00 22.54 -4.73
N LEU A 109 -7.24 22.63 -5.83
CA LEU A 109 -7.71 23.25 -7.09
C LEU A 109 -8.87 22.47 -7.72
N ASP A 110 -8.97 21.17 -7.44
CA ASP A 110 -10.07 20.30 -7.89
C ASP A 110 -11.36 20.47 -7.06
N GLY A 111 -11.38 21.42 -6.12
CA GLY A 111 -12.54 21.80 -5.31
C GLY A 111 -13.09 20.65 -4.46
N LYS A 112 -14.42 20.45 -4.50
CA LYS A 112 -15.12 19.43 -3.69
C LYS A 112 -14.71 18.00 -4.07
N ALA A 113 -14.61 17.71 -5.37
CA ALA A 113 -14.20 16.40 -5.86
C ALA A 113 -12.75 16.09 -5.43
N GLY A 114 -11.86 17.08 -5.58
CA GLY A 114 -10.49 17.02 -5.07
C GLY A 114 -10.41 16.71 -3.59
N PHE A 115 -11.16 17.45 -2.77
CA PHE A 115 -11.21 17.22 -1.33
C PHE A 115 -11.64 15.79 -0.99
N ILE A 116 -12.76 15.32 -1.55
CA ILE A 116 -13.29 13.97 -1.31
C ILE A 116 -12.26 12.91 -1.71
N PHE A 117 -11.68 13.02 -2.91
CA PHE A 117 -10.70 12.06 -3.40
C PHE A 117 -9.43 12.03 -2.56
N HIS A 118 -8.84 13.18 -2.26
CA HIS A 118 -7.61 13.26 -1.46
C HIS A 118 -7.84 12.78 -0.03
N PHE A 119 -9.00 13.08 0.55
CA PHE A 119 -9.35 12.62 1.89
C PHE A 119 -9.56 11.10 1.91
N LEU A 120 -10.38 10.55 1.02
CA LEU A 120 -10.68 9.12 1.02
C LEU A 120 -9.46 8.28 0.60
N HIS A 121 -8.79 8.65 -0.49
CA HIS A 121 -7.67 7.88 -1.02
C HIS A 121 -6.34 8.18 -0.31
N GLY A 122 -6.06 9.45 -0.01
CA GLY A 122 -4.81 9.88 0.62
C GLY A 122 -4.79 9.63 2.12
N PHE A 123 -5.83 10.08 2.83
CA PHE A 123 -5.89 9.98 4.29
C PHE A 123 -6.54 8.68 4.75
N TRP A 124 -7.84 8.51 4.51
CA TRP A 124 -8.66 7.43 5.09
C TRP A 124 -8.16 6.04 4.73
N TYR A 125 -7.84 5.79 3.46
CA TYR A 125 -7.31 4.50 3.03
C TYR A 125 -5.99 4.14 3.74
N ARG A 126 -5.05 5.09 3.83
CA ARG A 126 -3.76 4.85 4.50
C ARG A 126 -3.92 4.75 6.02
N PHE A 127 -4.88 5.46 6.59
CA PHE A 127 -5.25 5.33 7.99
C PHE A 127 -5.82 3.93 8.30
N LEU A 128 -6.65 3.37 7.43
CA LEU A 128 -7.17 2.01 7.54
C LEU A 128 -6.07 0.95 7.58
N VAL A 129 -5.03 1.09 6.74
CA VAL A 129 -3.87 0.20 6.76
C VAL A 129 -3.20 0.23 8.14
N ASP A 130 -2.97 1.43 8.69
CA ASP A 130 -2.36 1.60 10.01
C ASP A 130 -3.22 1.01 11.13
N ALA A 131 -4.54 1.25 11.08
CA ALA A 131 -5.49 0.71 12.05
C ALA A 131 -5.48 -0.82 12.06
N LYS A 132 -5.48 -1.47 10.88
CA LYS A 132 -5.42 -2.93 10.74
C LYS A 132 -4.09 -3.51 11.19
N LEU A 133 -2.98 -2.80 10.97
CA LEU A 133 -1.68 -3.18 11.52
C LEU A 133 -1.68 -3.17 13.05
N VAL A 134 -2.28 -2.15 13.66
CA VAL A 134 -2.42 -2.06 15.12
C VAL A 134 -3.34 -3.17 15.65
N GLU A 135 -4.48 -3.40 15.00
CA GLU A 135 -5.41 -4.49 15.34
C GLU A 135 -4.69 -5.86 15.30
N THR A 136 -3.90 -6.10 14.26
CA THR A 136 -3.13 -7.35 14.11
C THR A 136 -2.12 -7.52 15.25
N ARG A 137 -1.45 -6.43 15.67
CA ARG A 137 -0.51 -6.45 16.80
C ARG A 137 -1.21 -6.77 18.12
N TRP A 138 -2.37 -6.17 18.37
CA TRP A 138 -3.16 -6.46 19.58
C TRP A 138 -3.60 -7.93 19.62
N ARG A 139 -4.17 -8.44 18.52
CA ARG A 139 -4.59 -9.85 18.40
C ARG A 139 -3.42 -10.83 18.63
N ASN A 140 -2.23 -10.49 18.13
CA ASN A 140 -1.03 -11.32 18.32
C ASN A 140 -0.54 -11.29 19.78
N ALA A 141 -0.58 -10.13 20.44
CA ALA A 141 -0.25 -10.00 21.86
C ALA A 141 -1.21 -10.84 22.73
N ASP A 142 -2.51 -10.72 22.49
CA ASP A 142 -3.53 -11.50 23.20
C ASP A 142 -3.32 -13.01 23.00
N ARG A 143 -3.02 -13.44 21.76
CA ARG A 143 -2.74 -14.85 21.46
C ARG A 143 -1.47 -15.35 22.15
N SER A 144 -0.44 -14.50 22.30
CA SER A 144 0.80 -14.86 23.01
C SER A 144 0.62 -14.99 24.52
N ALA A 145 -0.40 -14.33 25.08
CA ALA A 145 -0.77 -14.45 26.49
C ALA A 145 -1.59 -15.71 26.81
N LEU A 146 -2.07 -16.45 25.80
CA LEU A 146 -2.81 -17.70 25.98
C LEU A 146 -1.88 -18.89 26.29
N PRO A 147 -2.29 -19.84 27.16
CA PRO A 147 -1.55 -21.07 27.39
C PRO A 147 -1.28 -21.84 26.09
N ALA A 148 -0.11 -22.50 26.00
CA ALA A 148 0.37 -23.16 24.78
C ALA A 148 -0.60 -24.22 24.19
N GLU A 149 -1.47 -24.81 25.02
CA GLU A 149 -2.51 -25.74 24.58
C GLU A 149 -3.67 -25.07 23.82
N THR A 150 -4.01 -23.83 24.18
CA THR A 150 -5.12 -23.09 23.57
C THR A 150 -4.70 -22.50 22.21
N SER A 151 -3.45 -22.09 22.06
CA SER A 151 -2.92 -21.50 20.82
C SER A 151 -2.78 -22.50 19.66
N ARG A 152 -2.68 -23.82 19.94
CA ARG A 152 -2.63 -24.89 18.92
C ARG A 152 -3.98 -25.21 18.27
N ARG A 153 -5.11 -24.92 18.93
CA ARG A 153 -6.47 -25.26 18.43
C ARG A 153 -7.07 -24.22 17.47
N LEU A 154 -6.43 -23.06 17.33
CA LEU A 154 -6.92 -21.91 16.54
C LEU A 154 -6.02 -21.62 15.32
N ARG A 155 -5.27 -22.62 14.84
CA ARG A 155 -4.47 -22.56 13.62
C ARG A 155 -5.22 -23.17 12.45
#